data_AF-A0A1M5V1Z0-F1
#
_entry.id   AF-A0A1M5V1Z0-F1
#
_cell.length_a   1.000
_cell.length_b   1.000
_cell.length_c   1.000
_cell.angle_alpha   90.00
_cell.angle_beta   90.00
_cell.angle_gamma   90.00
#
_symmetry.space_group_name_H-M   'P 1'
#
loop_
_entity.id
_entity.type
_entity.pdbx_description
1 polymer ?
#
loop_
_entity_poly.entity_id
_entity_poly.type
_entity_poly.pdbx_seq_one_letter_code
_entity_poly.pdbx_strand_id
1 'polypeptide(L)'
;MKNLPKKVRSKKLSSRVDLTAMVSISFLLIIFFMVVGELSKYKAMDLGLPDKDCDDCHPGCIDATRLYTILLDKNDKIITYSGLLEYPTHLTKEIGFGKNGIQKEVFLKKKEIQNYMAAMGKYKSGVIVIIKPSKNSNYGNLVDILDEMKIANIDTYAIVNDFTPEEEKLLASN
;
A
#
# COMPACT_ATOMS: atom_id res chain seq x y z
N MET A 1 51.08 -62.45 56.85
CA MET A 1 51.45 -61.26 56.06
C MET A 1 50.18 -60.60 55.54
N LYS A 2 50.19 -59.26 55.47
CA LYS A 2 49.05 -58.32 55.53
C LYS A 2 47.95 -58.51 54.46
N ASN A 3 46.70 -58.65 54.92
CA ASN A 3 45.50 -58.24 54.19
C ASN A 3 45.09 -56.85 54.69
N LEU A 4 45.48 -55.78 53.99
CA LEU A 4 44.99 -54.43 54.24
C LEU A 4 44.03 -54.04 53.11
N PRO A 5 42.81 -53.53 53.41
CA PRO A 5 41.86 -53.16 52.38
C PRO A 5 42.39 -51.96 51.58
N LYS A 6 42.53 -52.14 50.26
CA LYS A 6 42.99 -51.10 49.34
C LYS A 6 41.91 -50.02 49.21
N LYS A 7 42.17 -48.83 49.76
CA LYS A 7 41.23 -47.68 49.72
C LYS A 7 40.99 -47.25 48.26
N VAL A 8 39.78 -47.48 47.77
CA VAL A 8 39.34 -47.09 46.42
C VAL A 8 39.19 -45.56 46.39
N ARG A 9 40.04 -44.86 45.64
CA ARG A 9 39.94 -43.40 45.45
C ARG A 9 38.87 -43.12 44.39
N SER A 10 37.82 -42.42 44.76
CA SER A 10 36.80 -41.90 43.83
C SER A 10 37.44 -40.95 42.80
N LYS A 11 37.18 -41.19 41.51
CA LYS A 11 37.58 -40.31 40.41
C LYS A 11 36.70 -39.05 40.48
N LYS A 12 37.29 -37.89 40.81
CA LYS A 12 36.60 -36.61 40.64
C LYS A 12 36.51 -36.28 39.15
N LEU A 13 35.35 -36.57 38.55
CA LEU A 13 35.00 -36.08 37.22
C LEU A 13 34.79 -34.57 37.32
N SER A 14 35.64 -33.80 36.64
CA SER A 14 35.42 -32.36 36.45
C SER A 14 34.30 -32.19 35.44
N SER A 15 33.05 -32.06 35.91
CA SER A 15 31.91 -31.69 35.07
C SER A 15 31.99 -30.20 34.73
N ARG A 16 32.83 -29.84 33.75
CA ARG A 16 32.67 -28.56 33.06
C ARG A 16 31.38 -28.65 32.26
N VAL A 17 30.43 -27.78 32.59
CA VAL A 17 29.15 -27.69 31.89
C VAL A 17 29.39 -26.95 30.58
N ASP A 18 29.07 -27.60 29.46
CA ASP A 18 29.11 -26.97 28.14
C ASP A 18 27.84 -26.12 27.95
N LEU A 19 28.02 -24.80 27.86
CA LEU A 19 26.94 -23.84 27.66
C LEU A 19 26.68 -23.56 26.17
N THR A 20 27.39 -24.21 25.25
CA THR A 20 27.29 -23.94 23.80
C THR A 20 25.84 -24.06 23.29
N ALA A 21 25.09 -25.04 23.81
CA ALA A 21 23.66 -25.19 23.49
C ALA A 21 22.78 -24.06 24.05
N MET A 22 23.13 -23.48 25.20
CA MET A 22 22.36 -22.41 25.83
C MET A 22 22.65 -21.03 25.18
N VAL A 23 23.90 -20.81 24.81
CA VAL A 23 24.35 -19.57 24.15
C VAL A 23 23.75 -19.45 22.76
N SER A 24 23.69 -20.55 22.00
CA SER A 24 23.13 -20.54 20.64
C SER A 24 21.62 -20.23 20.62
N ILE A 25 20.85 -20.77 21.56
CA ILE A 25 19.41 -20.47 21.70
C ILE A 25 19.18 -18.99 22.01
N SER A 26 20.02 -18.43 22.88
CA SER A 26 19.93 -17.01 23.26
C SER A 26 20.24 -16.10 22.07
N PHE A 27 21.24 -16.45 21.27
CA PHE A 27 21.60 -15.69 20.07
C PHE A 27 20.48 -15.72 19.01
N LEU A 28 19.86 -16.89 18.82
CA LEU A 28 18.71 -17.02 17.91
C LEU A 28 17.53 -16.15 18.35
N LEU A 29 17.22 -16.11 19.65
CA LEU A 29 16.15 -15.29 20.19
C LEU A 29 16.41 -13.79 20.01
N ILE A 30 17.64 -13.33 20.24
CA ILE A 30 17.99 -11.91 20.04
C ILE A 30 17.80 -11.49 18.58
N ILE A 31 18.28 -12.31 17.63
CA ILE A 31 18.09 -12.03 16.20
C ILE A 31 16.60 -12.03 15.84
N PHE A 32 15.84 -13.02 16.32
CA PHE A 32 14.41 -13.10 16.07
C PHE A 32 13.68 -11.85 16.59
N PHE A 33 13.91 -11.46 17.85
CA PHE A 33 13.27 -10.27 18.43
C PHE A 33 13.72 -8.97 17.74
N MET A 34 14.97 -8.90 17.29
CA MET A 34 15.46 -7.76 16.50
C MET A 34 14.75 -7.67 15.15
N VAL A 35 14.60 -8.78 14.42
CA VAL A 35 13.89 -8.82 13.13
C VAL A 35 12.40 -8.50 13.30
N VAL A 36 11.75 -9.08 14.31
CA VAL A 36 10.34 -8.77 14.64
C VAL A 36 10.16 -7.29 15.02
N GLY A 37 11.12 -6.70 15.73
CA GLY A 37 11.14 -5.28 16.05
C GLY A 37 11.13 -4.40 14.81
N GLU A 38 11.95 -4.71 13.81
CA GLU A 38 11.97 -3.97 12.53
C GLU A 38 10.69 -4.17 11.71
N LEU A 39 10.12 -5.38 11.69
CA LEU A 39 8.86 -5.66 10.99
C LEU A 39 7.64 -5.01 11.68
N SER A 40 7.72 -4.77 13.00
CA SER A 40 6.64 -4.12 13.77
C SER A 40 6.56 -2.61 13.59
N LYS A 41 7.61 -1.97 13.01
CA LYS A 41 7.58 -0.53 12.74
C LYS A 41 6.52 -0.25 11.67
N TYR A 42 5.51 0.51 12.03
CA TYR A 42 4.46 0.95 11.11
C TYR A 42 5.08 1.82 10.01
N LYS A 43 5.05 1.36 8.77
CA LYS A 43 5.45 2.14 7.59
C LYS A 43 4.27 3.03 7.22
N ALA A 44 4.13 4.16 7.91
CA ALA A 44 3.05 5.11 7.65
C ALA A 44 3.19 5.66 6.22
N MET A 45 2.11 5.55 5.45
CA MET A 45 1.95 6.26 4.18
C MET A 45 1.11 7.49 4.44
N ASP A 46 1.56 8.65 3.98
CA ASP A 46 0.83 9.91 4.12
C ASP A 46 -0.34 9.90 3.12
N LEU A 47 -1.55 9.66 3.62
CA LEU A 47 -2.78 9.69 2.82
C LEU A 47 -3.17 11.16 2.66
N GLY A 48 -2.85 11.78 1.53
CA GLY A 48 -3.31 13.13 1.24
C GLY A 48 -4.78 13.12 0.84
N LEU A 49 -5.65 12.95 1.83
CA LEU A 49 -7.07 13.16 1.66
C LEU A 49 -7.28 14.63 1.26
N PRO A 50 -8.17 14.94 0.29
CA PRO A 50 -8.52 16.32 0.01
C PRO A 50 -9.09 16.97 1.27
N ASP A 51 -8.65 18.19 1.58
CA ASP A 51 -9.14 18.96 2.73
C ASP A 51 -10.67 19.00 2.69
N LYS A 52 -11.29 18.53 3.77
CA LYS A 52 -12.74 18.65 4.00
C LYS A 52 -13.11 20.04 4.53
N ASP A 53 -12.12 20.79 4.99
CA ASP A 53 -12.29 22.09 5.63
C ASP A 53 -12.31 23.19 4.57
N CYS A 54 -13.45 23.31 3.91
CA CYS A 54 -13.86 24.59 3.38
C CYS A 54 -15.23 24.93 3.93
N ASP A 55 -15.27 25.90 4.85
CA ASP A 55 -16.46 26.36 5.58
C ASP A 55 -17.60 26.89 4.69
N ASP A 56 -17.35 27.10 3.39
CA ASP A 56 -18.34 27.50 2.38
C ASP A 56 -18.49 26.50 1.21
N CYS A 57 -17.84 25.33 1.29
CA CYS A 57 -18.00 24.30 0.27
C CYS A 57 -19.33 23.58 0.46
N HIS A 58 -20.29 23.93 -0.39
CA HIS A 58 -21.41 23.04 -0.67
C HIS A 58 -20.83 21.67 -1.10
N PRO A 59 -21.46 20.54 -0.74
CA PRO A 59 -21.05 19.22 -1.21
C PRO A 59 -21.15 19.19 -2.75
N GLY A 60 -20.05 19.53 -3.42
CA GLY A 60 -20.06 19.87 -4.85
C GLY A 60 -18.96 20.83 -5.34
N CYS A 61 -18.17 21.47 -4.46
CA CYS A 61 -17.07 22.36 -4.87
C CYS A 61 -15.80 21.65 -5.40
N ILE A 62 -15.90 20.39 -5.81
CA ILE A 62 -14.82 19.67 -6.46
C ILE A 62 -15.05 19.75 -7.97
N ASP A 63 -14.18 20.47 -8.68
CA ASP A 63 -14.20 20.55 -10.14
C ASP A 63 -14.10 19.12 -10.71
N ALA A 64 -15.18 18.62 -11.33
CA ALA A 64 -15.25 17.24 -11.85
C ALA A 64 -14.09 16.93 -12.82
N THR A 65 -13.58 17.93 -13.54
CA THR A 65 -12.44 17.79 -14.46
C THR A 65 -11.14 17.35 -13.77
N ARG A 66 -11.01 17.59 -12.46
CA ARG A 66 -9.83 17.20 -11.66
C ARG A 66 -9.92 15.79 -11.10
N LEU A 67 -11.09 15.15 -11.20
CA LEU A 67 -11.33 13.83 -10.66
C LEU A 67 -10.84 12.77 -11.63
N TYR A 68 -10.03 11.87 -11.10
CA TYR A 68 -9.60 10.67 -11.78
C TYR A 68 -9.92 9.45 -10.92
N THR A 69 -10.80 8.58 -11.39
CA THR A 69 -11.23 7.41 -10.63
C THR A 69 -10.59 6.15 -11.19
N ILE A 70 -10.03 5.36 -10.28
CA ILE A 70 -9.39 4.06 -10.55
C ILE A 70 -10.19 3.00 -9.81
N LEU A 71 -10.88 2.15 -10.56
CA LEU A 71 -11.57 0.98 -10.04
C LEU A 71 -10.64 -0.23 -10.14
N LEU A 72 -10.46 -0.94 -9.03
CA LEU A 72 -9.67 -2.16 -8.98
C LEU A 72 -10.62 -3.35 -8.94
N ASP A 73 -10.49 -4.26 -9.91
CA ASP A 73 -11.30 -5.46 -9.99
C ASP A 73 -10.46 -6.73 -9.83
N LYS A 74 -11.13 -7.88 -9.89
CA LYS A 74 -10.52 -9.20 -9.88
C LYS A 74 -9.56 -9.38 -11.08
N ASN A 75 -8.61 -10.31 -10.95
CA ASN A 75 -7.64 -10.68 -11.99
C ASN A 75 -6.70 -9.55 -12.43
N ASP A 76 -6.31 -8.69 -11.49
CA ASP A 76 -5.38 -7.58 -11.75
C ASP A 76 -5.86 -6.66 -12.89
N LYS A 77 -7.17 -6.48 -12.95
CA LYS A 77 -7.84 -5.60 -13.90
C LYS A 77 -8.06 -4.24 -13.28
N ILE A 78 -7.62 -3.20 -13.99
CA ILE A 78 -7.83 -1.80 -13.61
C ILE A 78 -8.76 -1.17 -14.63
N ILE A 79 -9.83 -0.55 -14.14
CA ILE A 79 -10.77 0.21 -14.95
C ILE A 79 -10.66 1.67 -14.54
N THR A 80 -10.30 2.55 -15.47
CA THR A 80 -10.09 3.98 -15.18
C THR A 80 -11.09 4.86 -15.93
N TYR A 81 -11.50 5.95 -15.30
CA TYR A 81 -12.29 7.00 -15.95
C TYR A 81 -11.98 8.39 -15.35
N SER A 82 -12.20 9.46 -16.11
CA SER A 82 -12.03 10.84 -15.61
C SER A 82 -13.36 11.60 -15.63
N GLY A 83 -13.63 12.36 -14.58
CA GLY A 83 -14.88 13.09 -14.43
C GLY A 83 -15.97 12.31 -13.71
N LEU A 84 -17.22 12.69 -13.97
CA LEU A 84 -18.41 12.01 -13.46
C LEU A 84 -18.80 10.89 -14.42
N LEU A 85 -19.32 9.78 -13.88
CA LEU A 85 -19.70 8.62 -14.68
C LEU A 85 -20.83 8.92 -15.69
N GLU A 86 -21.70 9.89 -15.36
CA GLU A 86 -22.78 10.37 -16.24
C GLU A 86 -22.24 11.12 -17.47
N TYR A 87 -21.05 11.71 -17.38
CA TYR A 87 -20.39 12.47 -18.46
C TYR A 87 -18.88 12.23 -18.46
N PRO A 88 -18.42 11.02 -18.85
CA PRO A 88 -17.00 10.70 -18.82
C PRO A 88 -16.28 11.59 -19.83
N THR A 89 -15.33 12.39 -19.36
CA THR A 89 -14.50 13.24 -20.25
C THR A 89 -13.56 12.39 -21.10
N HIS A 90 -13.24 11.17 -20.63
CA HIS A 90 -12.50 10.16 -21.38
C HIS A 90 -13.11 8.78 -21.17
N LEU A 91 -13.17 8.01 -22.27
CA LEU A 91 -13.64 6.63 -22.31
C LEU A 91 -12.88 5.73 -21.33
N THR A 92 -13.65 4.89 -20.65
CA THR A 92 -13.19 3.84 -19.75
C THR A 92 -12.14 2.96 -20.42
N LYS A 93 -10.97 2.81 -19.78
CA LYS A 93 -9.89 1.95 -20.29
C LYS A 93 -9.59 0.82 -19.33
N GLU A 94 -9.45 -0.37 -19.89
CA GLU A 94 -8.88 -1.52 -19.19
C GLU A 94 -7.36 -1.47 -19.33
N ILE A 95 -6.67 -1.36 -18.20
CA ILE A 95 -5.22 -1.18 -18.17
C ILE A 95 -4.60 -2.20 -17.23
N GLY A 96 -3.46 -2.76 -17.65
CA GLY A 96 -2.66 -3.66 -16.84
C GLY A 96 -1.74 -2.91 -15.85
N PHE A 97 -1.31 -3.62 -14.82
CA PHE A 97 -0.34 -3.12 -13.85
C PHE A 97 1.06 -2.92 -14.47
N GLY A 98 1.81 -1.94 -13.95
CA GLY A 98 3.22 -1.70 -14.27
C GLY A 98 3.52 -0.43 -15.07
N LYS A 99 4.82 -0.25 -15.39
CA LYS A 99 5.40 0.99 -15.95
C LYS A 99 4.75 1.46 -17.26
N ASN A 100 4.33 0.52 -18.10
CA ASN A 100 3.71 0.83 -19.39
C ASN A 100 2.18 0.95 -19.33
N GLY A 101 1.57 0.60 -18.19
CA GLY A 101 0.14 0.69 -17.97
C GLY A 101 -0.20 1.89 -17.11
N ILE A 102 -0.59 1.62 -15.86
CA ILE A 102 -1.17 2.63 -14.96
C ILE A 102 -0.21 3.78 -14.65
N GLN A 103 1.09 3.51 -14.49
CA GLN A 103 2.08 4.55 -14.18
C GLN A 103 2.12 5.65 -15.24
N LYS A 104 2.17 5.24 -16.52
CA LYS A 104 2.20 6.17 -17.66
C LYS A 104 0.90 6.94 -17.77
N GLU A 105 -0.23 6.26 -17.60
CA GLU A 105 -1.54 6.90 -17.70
C GLU A 105 -1.77 7.95 -16.62
N VAL A 106 -1.44 7.61 -15.37
CA VAL A 106 -1.53 8.53 -14.22
C VAL A 106 -0.64 9.76 -14.45
N PHE A 107 0.58 9.57 -14.96
CA PHE A 107 1.47 10.69 -15.29
C PHE A 107 0.92 11.58 -16.41
N LEU A 108 0.37 10.98 -17.48
CA LEU A 108 -0.25 11.71 -18.58
C LEU A 108 -1.45 12.52 -18.08
N LYS A 109 -2.35 11.90 -17.32
CA LYS A 109 -3.56 12.54 -16.81
C LYS A 109 -3.22 13.66 -15.81
N LYS A 110 -2.23 13.46 -14.95
CA LYS A 110 -1.70 14.50 -14.07
C LYS A 110 -1.26 15.74 -14.88
N LYS A 111 -0.48 15.53 -15.95
CA LYS A 111 0.00 16.63 -16.80
C LYS A 111 -1.14 17.34 -17.54
N GLU A 112 -2.10 16.60 -18.08
CA GLU A 112 -3.30 17.15 -18.72
C GLU A 112 -4.08 18.06 -17.77
N ILE A 113 -4.39 17.57 -16.57
CA ILE A 113 -5.15 18.32 -15.57
C ILE A 113 -4.34 19.53 -15.09
N GLN A 114 -3.04 19.37 -14.83
CA GLN A 114 -2.20 20.51 -14.41
C GLN A 114 -2.14 21.61 -15.47
N ASN A 115 -2.02 21.27 -16.75
CA ASN A 115 -2.03 22.25 -17.83
C ASN A 115 -3.39 22.96 -17.95
N TYR A 116 -4.49 22.22 -17.81
CA TYR A 116 -5.84 22.78 -17.82
C TYR A 116 -6.07 23.76 -16.65
N MET A 117 -5.60 23.40 -15.46
CA MET A 117 -5.73 24.25 -14.26
C MET A 117 -4.81 25.47 -14.33
N ALA A 118 -3.62 25.34 -14.90
CA ALA A 118 -2.72 26.45 -15.18
C ALA A 118 -3.34 27.46 -16.15
N ALA A 119 -4.06 26.99 -17.18
CA ALA A 119 -4.79 27.85 -18.11
C ALA A 119 -5.94 28.62 -17.43
N MET A 120 -6.54 28.05 -16.39
CA MET A 120 -7.57 28.70 -15.56
C MET A 120 -7.01 29.53 -14.39
N GLY A 121 -5.68 29.67 -14.28
CA GLY A 121 -5.04 30.47 -13.22
C GLY A 121 -5.02 29.83 -11.83
N LYS A 122 -5.41 28.55 -11.69
CA LYS A 122 -5.43 27.81 -10.43
C LYS A 122 -4.22 26.87 -10.32
N TYR A 123 -3.02 27.42 -10.11
CA TYR A 123 -1.76 26.66 -10.10
C TYR A 123 -1.60 25.67 -8.94
N LYS A 124 -2.28 25.87 -7.81
CA LYS A 124 -2.20 25.01 -6.62
C LYS A 124 -3.13 23.79 -6.67
N SER A 125 -3.96 23.68 -7.70
CA SER A 125 -5.02 22.69 -7.76
C SER A 125 -4.57 21.47 -8.57
N GLY A 126 -4.05 20.44 -7.88
CA GLY A 126 -3.62 19.18 -8.48
C GLY A 126 -4.76 18.23 -8.89
N VAL A 127 -4.40 17.12 -9.53
CA VAL A 127 -5.30 15.99 -9.78
C VAL A 127 -5.73 15.35 -8.47
N ILE A 128 -7.01 14.97 -8.37
CA ILE A 128 -7.56 14.23 -7.23
C ILE A 128 -7.85 12.81 -7.72
N VAL A 129 -7.18 11.83 -7.13
CA VAL A 129 -7.35 10.42 -7.51
C VAL A 129 -8.26 9.71 -6.51
N ILE A 130 -9.34 9.11 -7.00
CA ILE A 130 -10.22 8.26 -6.19
C ILE A 130 -9.89 6.80 -6.51
N ILE A 131 -9.46 6.05 -5.51
CA ILE A 131 -9.14 4.63 -5.63
C ILE A 131 -10.29 3.85 -5.01
N LYS A 132 -10.98 3.04 -5.82
CA LYS A 132 -12.07 2.19 -5.35
C LYS A 132 -11.72 0.71 -5.51
N PRO A 133 -11.30 0.02 -4.43
CA PRO A 133 -11.06 -1.41 -4.48
C PRO A 133 -12.38 -2.19 -4.45
N SER A 134 -12.64 -3.03 -5.46
CA SER A 134 -13.78 -3.95 -5.46
C SER A 134 -13.64 -4.96 -4.32
N LYS A 135 -14.76 -5.49 -3.82
CA LYS A 135 -14.78 -6.56 -2.80
C LYS A 135 -13.96 -7.79 -3.20
N ASN A 136 -13.79 -8.00 -4.51
CA ASN A 136 -13.04 -9.13 -5.07
C ASN A 136 -11.60 -8.77 -5.49
N SER A 137 -11.16 -7.53 -5.25
CA SER A 137 -9.79 -7.09 -5.58
C SER A 137 -8.78 -7.57 -4.54
N ASN A 138 -7.53 -7.77 -4.97
CA ASN A 138 -6.45 -8.15 -4.06
C ASN A 138 -5.92 -6.90 -3.34
N TYR A 139 -5.64 -7.02 -2.04
CA TYR A 139 -4.99 -5.95 -1.27
C TYR A 139 -3.60 -5.58 -1.83
N GLY A 140 -2.88 -6.55 -2.42
CA GLY A 140 -1.62 -6.28 -3.13
C GLY A 140 -1.79 -5.21 -4.22
N ASN A 141 -2.86 -5.29 -4.98
CA ASN A 141 -3.14 -4.35 -6.07
C ASN A 141 -3.39 -2.93 -5.55
N LEU A 142 -4.05 -2.80 -4.40
CA LEU A 142 -4.24 -1.50 -3.75
C LEU A 142 -2.88 -0.90 -3.35
N VAL A 143 -2.01 -1.69 -2.73
CA VAL A 143 -0.67 -1.26 -2.33
C VAL A 143 0.17 -0.86 -3.54
N ASP A 144 0.11 -1.64 -4.63
CA ASP A 144 0.83 -1.33 -5.87
C ASP A 144 0.37 0.00 -6.47
N ILE A 145 -0.94 0.28 -6.50
CA ILE A 145 -1.46 1.58 -6.96
C ILE A 145 -1.01 2.73 -6.07
N LEU A 146 -1.01 2.52 -4.75
CA LEU A 146 -0.54 3.52 -3.80
C LEU A 146 0.95 3.85 -4.02
N ASP A 147 1.78 2.84 -4.27
CA ASP A 147 3.19 3.04 -4.64
C ASP A 147 3.32 3.79 -5.98
N GLU A 148 2.48 3.49 -6.97
CA GLU A 148 2.46 4.21 -8.25
C GLU A 148 2.03 5.68 -8.09
N MET A 149 1.08 5.99 -7.19
CA MET A 149 0.72 7.38 -6.88
C MET A 149 1.89 8.14 -6.25
N LYS A 150 2.64 7.48 -5.36
CA LYS A 150 3.83 8.05 -4.74
C LYS A 150 4.93 8.30 -5.77
N ILE A 151 5.16 7.38 -6.71
CA ILE A 151 6.11 7.56 -7.81
C ILE A 151 5.68 8.72 -8.72
N ALA A 152 4.38 8.83 -9.01
CA ALA A 152 3.83 9.92 -9.80
C ALA A 152 3.80 11.27 -9.06
N ASN A 153 4.17 11.30 -7.77
CA ASN A 153 4.13 12.47 -6.89
C ASN A 153 2.72 13.09 -6.84
N ILE A 154 1.70 12.25 -6.67
CA ILE A 154 0.31 12.66 -6.47
C ILE A 154 0.02 12.57 -4.99
N ASP A 155 -0.08 13.75 -4.37
CA ASP A 155 -0.31 13.82 -2.94
C ASP A 155 -1.80 13.65 -2.63
N THR A 156 -2.70 14.12 -3.51
CA THR A 156 -4.15 14.11 -3.25
C THR A 156 -4.87 12.87 -3.77
N TYR A 157 -5.17 11.94 -2.88
CA TYR A 157 -5.96 10.75 -3.21
C TYR A 157 -6.87 10.27 -2.07
N ALA A 158 -7.97 9.62 -2.42
CA ALA A 158 -8.93 9.08 -1.47
C ALA A 158 -9.25 7.62 -1.80
N ILE A 159 -9.27 6.77 -0.77
CA ILE A 159 -9.71 5.37 -0.89
C ILE A 159 -11.17 5.31 -0.49
N VAL A 160 -12.02 4.85 -1.39
CA VAL A 160 -13.48 4.78 -1.18
C VAL A 160 -13.95 3.36 -1.50
N ASN A 161 -14.58 2.71 -0.53
CA ASN A 161 -15.06 1.34 -0.67
C ASN A 161 -16.49 1.25 -1.21
N ASP A 162 -17.17 2.38 -1.36
CA ASP A 162 -18.55 2.46 -1.83
C ASP A 162 -18.60 2.58 -3.36
N PHE A 163 -19.33 1.67 -3.98
CA PHE A 163 -19.59 1.65 -5.42
C PHE A 163 -21.00 2.12 -5.69
N THR A 164 -21.14 2.94 -6.73
CA THR A 164 -22.46 3.24 -7.29
C THR A 164 -22.95 2.05 -8.11
N PRO A 165 -24.28 1.82 -8.23
CA PRO A 165 -24.83 0.69 -8.99
C PRO A 165 -24.46 0.71 -10.48
N GLU A 166 -24.04 1.87 -11.01
CA GLU A 166 -23.54 2.00 -12.37
C GLU A 166 -22.08 1.51 -12.50
N GLU A 167 -21.23 1.79 -11.51
CA GLU A 167 -19.85 1.27 -11.46
C GLU A 167 -19.84 -0.25 -11.27
N GLU A 168 -20.77 -0.81 -10.49
CA GLU A 168 -20.92 -2.26 -10.34
C GLU A 168 -21.28 -2.93 -11.68
N LYS A 169 -22.11 -2.27 -12.52
CA LYS A 169 -22.43 -2.78 -13.86
C LYS A 169 -21.22 -2.74 -14.80
N LEU A 170 -20.37 -1.73 -14.68
CA LEU A 170 -19.12 -1.64 -15.45
C LEU A 170 -18.12 -2.74 -15.06
N LEU A 171 -18.08 -3.11 -13.78
CA LEU A 171 -17.30 -4.25 -13.31
C LEU A 171 -17.90 -5.58 -13.76
N ALA A 172 -19.23 -5.71 -13.76
CA ALA A 172 -19.91 -6.96 -14.11
C ALA A 172 -20.01 -7.25 -15.62
N SER A 173 -19.88 -6.22 -16.46
CA SER A 173 -20.14 -6.34 -17.90
C SER A 173 -18.93 -6.77 -18.73
N ASN A 174 -17.73 -6.91 -18.14
CA ASN A 174 -16.50 -7.33 -18.86
C ASN A 174 -15.71 -8.45 -18.17
#